data_AF-A0A3D3GC43-F1
#
_entry.id   AF-A0A3D3GC43-F1
#
_cell.length_a   1.000
_cell.length_b   1.000
_cell.length_c   1.000
_cell.angle_alpha   90.00
_cell.angle_beta   90.00
_cell.angle_gamma   90.00
#
_symmetry.space_group_name_H-M   'P 1'
#
loop_
_entity.id
_entity.type
_entity.pdbx_description
1 polymer ?
#
loop_
_entity_poly.entity_id
_entity_poly.type
_entity_poly.pdbx_seq_one_letter_code
_entity_poly.pdbx_strand_id
1 'polypeptide(L)'
;MKTKLMKLVLVVALAFGATACSKIPAAYRGTFEDRSLGAKLTLKSTAAQLAFADGRVIQAKAEDLNLAAITEGKAGIFVRENSADLDLLEVFWINPNLASKQGFEGFVWFESELLYTLMNTKTTDSVPSLQLLHCTNGTVMIDVATQALQMGCPAGSAELKMVRLQN
;
A
#
# COMPACT_ATOMS: atom_id res chain seq x y z
N MET A 1 11.02 59.97 -16.45
CA MET A 1 11.43 59.13 -17.61
C MET A 1 12.19 57.94 -17.03
N LYS A 2 11.58 56.74 -16.94
CA LYS A 2 11.70 55.60 -17.88
C LYS A 2 13.17 55.42 -18.31
N THR A 3 13.89 54.38 -17.92
CA THR A 3 13.63 52.99 -18.35
C THR A 3 14.16 51.94 -17.34
N LYS A 4 13.29 50.99 -16.97
CA LYS A 4 13.64 49.73 -16.32
C LYS A 4 14.15 48.77 -17.40
N LEU A 5 15.37 48.23 -17.26
CA LEU A 5 15.81 47.10 -18.09
C LEU A 5 15.53 45.80 -17.33
N MET A 6 14.53 45.08 -17.83
CA MET A 6 14.04 43.82 -17.32
C MET A 6 15.00 42.71 -17.77
N LYS A 7 15.77 42.11 -16.84
CA LYS A 7 16.49 40.87 -17.12
C LYS A 7 15.49 39.72 -17.09
N LEU A 8 15.07 39.29 -18.27
CA LEU A 8 14.26 38.11 -18.48
C LEU A 8 15.14 36.87 -18.26
N VAL A 9 15.10 36.30 -17.05
CA VAL A 9 15.63 34.95 -16.80
C VAL A 9 14.52 33.97 -17.17
N LEU A 10 14.66 33.35 -18.33
CA LEU A 10 13.81 32.26 -18.78
C LEU A 10 14.17 31.02 -17.95
N VAL A 11 13.50 30.84 -16.81
CA VAL A 11 13.57 29.61 -16.04
C VAL A 11 12.87 28.53 -16.86
N VAL A 12 13.66 27.61 -17.41
CA VAL A 12 13.17 26.36 -18.01
C VAL A 12 12.43 25.63 -16.90
N ALA A 13 11.11 25.73 -16.93
CA ALA A 13 10.24 24.87 -16.16
C ALA A 13 10.47 23.45 -16.67
N LEU A 14 11.35 22.71 -16.00
CA LEU A 14 11.32 21.26 -15.97
C LEU A 14 9.92 20.89 -15.47
N ALA A 15 9.02 20.69 -16.43
CA ALA A 15 7.81 19.91 -16.21
C ALA A 15 8.28 18.50 -15.87
N PHE A 16 8.63 18.29 -14.60
CA PHE A 16 8.44 17.00 -13.95
C PHE A 16 6.94 16.75 -14.06
N GLY A 17 6.56 16.14 -15.19
CA GLY A 17 5.31 15.42 -15.30
C GLY A 17 5.36 14.38 -14.20
N ALA A 18 4.82 14.74 -13.03
CA ALA A 18 4.30 13.77 -12.10
C ALA A 18 3.19 13.06 -12.86
N THR A 19 3.56 12.07 -13.66
CA THR A 19 2.61 11.06 -14.11
C THR A 19 2.08 10.50 -12.81
N ALA A 20 0.85 10.90 -12.45
CA ALA A 20 0.10 10.25 -11.40
C ALA A 20 -0.24 8.85 -11.90
N CYS A 21 0.79 8.00 -11.99
CA CYS A 21 0.69 6.60 -12.35
C CYS A 21 -0.18 5.99 -11.28
N SER A 22 -1.40 5.61 -11.66
CA SER A 22 -2.29 4.88 -10.75
C SER A 22 -1.54 3.65 -10.24
N LYS A 23 -1.53 3.46 -8.92
CA LYS A 23 -0.91 2.30 -8.28
C LYS A 23 -1.89 1.14 -8.15
N ILE A 24 -3.19 1.45 -7.99
CA ILE A 24 -4.24 0.45 -7.94
C ILE A 24 -4.90 0.31 -9.32
N PRO A 25 -5.00 -0.92 -9.89
CA PRO A 25 -5.63 -1.13 -11.18
C PRO A 25 -7.10 -0.69 -11.19
N ALA A 26 -7.57 -0.15 -12.33
CA ALA A 26 -8.91 0.42 -12.45
C ALA A 26 -10.02 -0.57 -12.09
N ALA A 27 -9.87 -1.83 -12.50
CA ALA A 27 -10.77 -2.94 -12.20
C ALA A 27 -11.03 -3.15 -10.70
N TYR A 28 -10.10 -2.77 -9.82
CA TYR A 28 -10.19 -2.95 -8.37
C TYR A 28 -10.65 -1.68 -7.64
N ARG A 29 -10.73 -0.53 -8.30
CA ARG A 29 -11.17 0.72 -7.65
C ARG A 29 -12.66 0.65 -7.32
N GLY A 30 -13.05 1.15 -6.16
CA GLY A 30 -14.42 1.09 -5.65
C GLY A 30 -14.48 0.80 -4.16
N THR A 31 -15.69 0.54 -3.67
CA THR A 31 -15.92 0.18 -2.27
C THR A 31 -16.35 -1.27 -2.18
N PHE A 32 -15.79 -1.98 -1.21
CA PHE A 32 -16.10 -3.36 -0.89
C PHE A 32 -16.45 -3.50 0.58
N GLU A 33 -17.24 -4.51 0.92
CA GLU A 33 -17.67 -4.80 2.28
C GLU A 33 -17.54 -6.29 2.59
N ASP A 34 -16.95 -6.60 3.75
CA ASP A 34 -17.08 -7.90 4.38
C ASP A 34 -18.33 -7.86 5.26
N ARG A 35 -19.39 -8.53 4.81
CA ARG A 35 -20.68 -8.54 5.51
C ARG A 35 -20.65 -9.27 6.85
N SER A 36 -19.69 -10.17 7.05
CA SER A 36 -19.59 -10.95 8.29
C SER A 36 -18.88 -10.17 9.39
N LEU A 37 -17.87 -9.38 9.03
CA LEU A 37 -17.05 -8.62 9.97
C LEU A 37 -17.37 -7.12 9.97
N GLY A 38 -18.24 -6.65 9.09
CA GLY A 38 -18.64 -5.24 8.96
C GLY A 38 -17.51 -4.32 8.49
N ALA A 39 -16.43 -4.88 7.95
CA ALA A 39 -15.29 -4.12 7.43
C ALA A 39 -15.59 -3.57 6.03
N LYS A 40 -15.18 -2.33 5.75
CA LYS A 40 -15.37 -1.65 4.47
C LYS A 40 -14.03 -1.18 3.91
N LEU A 41 -13.72 -1.63 2.70
CA LEU A 41 -12.52 -1.25 1.96
C LEU A 41 -12.88 -0.32 0.80
N THR A 42 -12.29 0.86 0.77
CA THR A 42 -12.38 1.79 -0.35
C THR A 42 -11.03 1.89 -1.05
N LEU A 43 -10.98 1.49 -2.32
CA LEU A 43 -9.78 1.55 -3.18
C LEU A 43 -9.91 2.69 -4.20
N LYS A 44 -8.93 3.60 -4.21
CA LYS A 44 -8.77 4.68 -5.19
C LYS A 44 -7.48 4.47 -5.99
N SER A 45 -7.22 5.30 -7.00
CA SER A 45 -6.05 5.14 -7.88
C SER A 45 -4.70 5.13 -7.13
N THR A 46 -4.56 5.96 -6.11
CA THR A 46 -3.30 6.17 -5.36
C THR A 46 -3.49 6.13 -3.85
N ALA A 47 -4.63 5.64 -3.36
CA ALA A 47 -4.94 5.58 -1.94
C ALA A 47 -5.93 4.47 -1.66
N ALA A 48 -5.92 3.97 -0.43
CA ALA A 48 -6.99 3.13 0.09
C ALA A 48 -7.35 3.50 1.52
N GLN A 49 -8.54 3.06 1.91
CA GLN A 49 -9.08 3.22 3.25
C GLN A 49 -9.76 1.92 3.66
N LEU A 50 -9.47 1.41 4.86
CA LEU A 50 -10.19 0.32 5.48
C LEU A 50 -10.83 0.81 6.78
N ALA A 51 -12.16 0.72 6.84
CA ALA A 51 -12.93 0.97 8.05
C ALA A 51 -13.38 -0.36 8.64
N PHE A 52 -13.19 -0.55 9.94
CA PHE A 52 -13.64 -1.72 10.68
C PHE A 52 -14.98 -1.45 11.37
N ALA A 53 -15.68 -2.50 11.80
CA ALA A 53 -16.96 -2.38 12.48
C ALA A 53 -16.89 -1.67 13.85
N ASP A 54 -15.71 -1.66 14.48
CA ASP A 54 -15.43 -0.94 15.74
C ASP A 54 -15.26 0.59 15.53
N GLY A 55 -15.34 1.07 14.28
CA GLY A 55 -15.15 2.47 13.91
C GLY A 55 -13.70 2.86 13.64
N ARG A 56 -12.74 1.95 13.81
CA ARG A 56 -11.33 2.19 13.47
C ARG A 56 -11.17 2.33 11.96
N VAL A 57 -10.36 3.32 11.54
CA VAL A 57 -10.08 3.57 10.13
C VAL A 57 -8.58 3.59 9.89
N ILE A 58 -8.12 2.79 8.94
CA ILE A 58 -6.77 2.83 8.39
C ILE A 58 -6.85 3.51 7.02
N GLN A 59 -6.11 4.59 6.83
CA GLN A 59 -6.04 5.30 5.54
C GLN A 59 -4.59 5.58 5.20
N ALA A 60 -4.20 5.27 3.96
CA ALA A 60 -2.86 5.56 3.48
C ALA A 60 -2.83 5.77 1.96
N LYS A 61 -1.76 6.42 1.49
CA LYS A 61 -1.43 6.52 0.07
C LYS A 61 -0.72 5.26 -0.38
N ALA A 62 -1.07 4.79 -1.58
CA ALA A 62 -0.36 3.72 -2.25
C ALA A 62 0.91 4.27 -2.88
N GLU A 63 2.04 3.71 -2.46
CA GLU A 63 3.39 4.03 -2.91
C GLU A 63 4.03 2.75 -3.44
N ASP A 64 5.05 2.89 -4.30
CA ASP A 64 5.88 1.72 -4.64
C ASP A 64 6.59 1.22 -3.39
N LEU A 65 6.91 -0.07 -3.37
CA LEU A 65 7.62 -0.67 -2.25
C LEU A 65 8.95 0.07 -2.00
N ASN A 66 9.08 0.65 -0.81
CA ASN A 66 10.27 1.35 -0.36
C ASN A 66 10.76 0.75 0.96
N LEU A 67 11.79 -0.09 0.87
CA LEU A 67 12.31 -0.83 2.02
C LEU A 67 12.99 0.06 3.04
N ALA A 68 13.61 1.17 2.63
CA ALA A 68 14.19 2.13 3.56
C ALA A 68 13.09 2.76 4.44
N ALA A 69 11.99 3.18 3.81
CA ALA A 69 10.85 3.73 4.54
C ALA A 69 10.22 2.70 5.51
N ILE A 70 10.08 1.44 5.08
CA ILE A 70 9.55 0.38 5.96
C ILE A 70 10.53 0.07 7.09
N THR A 71 11.84 0.05 6.83
CA THR A 71 12.89 -0.14 7.84
C THR A 71 12.84 0.96 8.91
N GLU A 72 12.51 2.20 8.50
CA GLU A 72 12.29 3.34 9.41
C GLU A 72 10.95 3.26 10.16
N GLY A 73 10.10 2.28 9.85
CA GLY A 73 8.79 2.10 10.47
C GLY A 73 7.69 2.99 9.90
N LYS A 74 7.85 3.46 8.65
CA LYS A 74 6.80 4.23 7.97
C LYS A 74 5.60 3.32 7.72
N ALA A 75 4.47 3.66 8.32
CA ALA A 75 3.20 3.05 7.97
C ALA A 75 2.74 3.50 6.57
N GLY A 76 2.09 2.60 5.81
CA GLY A 76 1.67 2.92 4.45
C GLY A 76 1.07 1.75 3.68
N ILE A 77 0.64 2.04 2.45
CA ILE A 77 0.31 1.00 1.45
C ILE A 77 1.47 0.94 0.47
N PHE A 78 2.06 -0.24 0.35
CA PHE A 78 3.15 -0.49 -0.55
C PHE A 78 2.69 -1.46 -1.61
N VAL A 79 3.01 -1.14 -2.86
CA VAL A 79 2.73 -2.01 -4.00
C VAL A 79 4.02 -2.46 -4.67
N ARG A 80 4.04 -3.68 -5.18
CA ARG A 80 5.08 -4.15 -6.11
C ARG A 80 4.51 -5.18 -7.07
N GLU A 81 5.17 -5.34 -8.21
CA GLU A 81 4.95 -6.50 -9.07
C GLU A 81 5.37 -7.77 -8.35
N ASN A 82 4.58 -8.83 -8.49
CA ASN A 82 4.91 -10.13 -7.94
C ASN A 82 6.09 -10.72 -8.74
N SER A 83 7.10 -11.23 -8.03
CA SER A 83 8.32 -11.72 -8.65
C SER A 83 8.16 -13.04 -9.42
N ALA A 84 7.10 -13.82 -9.11
CA ALA A 84 6.80 -15.09 -9.76
C ALA A 84 5.78 -14.94 -10.91
N ASP A 85 4.93 -13.92 -10.86
CA ASP A 85 3.89 -13.67 -11.85
C ASP A 85 3.69 -12.16 -12.09
N LEU A 86 4.18 -11.66 -13.23
CA LEU A 86 4.12 -10.23 -13.58
C LEU A 86 2.69 -9.72 -13.85
N ASP A 87 1.73 -10.62 -13.98
CA ASP A 87 0.31 -10.25 -14.08
C ASP A 87 -0.31 -9.99 -12.70
N LEU A 88 0.43 -10.22 -11.61
CA LEU A 88 -0.02 -9.96 -10.25
C LEU A 88 0.70 -8.75 -9.63
N LEU A 89 -0.11 -7.87 -9.02
CA LEU A 89 0.34 -6.79 -8.16
C LEU A 89 0.13 -7.20 -6.71
N GLU A 90 1.21 -7.20 -5.94
CA GLU A 90 1.16 -7.36 -4.49
C GLU A 90 0.85 -6.03 -3.83
N VAL A 91 -0.11 -6.03 -2.91
CA VAL A 91 -0.49 -4.85 -2.12
C VAL A 91 -0.34 -5.18 -0.65
N PHE A 92 0.52 -4.42 0.02
CA PHE A 92 0.81 -4.57 1.46
C PHE A 92 0.36 -3.32 2.19
N TRP A 93 -0.39 -3.50 3.26
CA TRP A 93 -0.69 -2.46 4.23
C TRP A 93 0.11 -2.76 5.48
N ILE A 94 1.04 -1.86 5.82
CA ILE A 94 1.95 -2.06 6.94
C ILE A 94 1.71 -0.95 7.94
N ASN A 95 1.38 -1.31 9.18
CA ASN A 95 1.27 -0.42 10.31
C ASN A 95 2.19 -0.92 11.45
N PRO A 96 3.46 -0.49 11.46
CA PRO A 96 4.49 -1.03 12.36
C PRO A 96 4.25 -0.71 13.84
N ASN A 97 4.48 -1.70 14.71
CA ASN A 97 4.70 -1.48 16.12
C ASN A 97 6.19 -1.15 16.36
N LEU A 98 6.57 0.12 16.24
CA LEU A 98 7.96 0.55 16.35
C LEU A 98 8.64 0.21 17.68
N ALA A 99 7.87 0.03 18.76
CA ALA A 99 8.42 -0.37 20.06
C ALA A 99 8.95 -1.82 20.05
N SER A 100 8.49 -2.66 19.12
CA SER A 100 8.95 -4.03 18.94
C SER A 100 10.16 -4.16 18.01
N LYS A 101 10.65 -3.03 17.46
CA LYS A 101 11.74 -3.04 16.48
C LYS A 101 13.03 -3.57 17.07
N GLN A 102 13.60 -4.55 16.38
CA GLN A 102 14.87 -5.17 16.68
C GLN A 102 15.75 -5.15 15.42
N GLY A 103 17.06 -5.21 15.63
CA GLY A 103 18.02 -5.33 14.54
C GLY A 103 19.26 -6.09 14.98
N PHE A 104 19.71 -6.98 14.11
CA PHE A 104 20.89 -7.83 14.34
C PHE A 104 21.50 -8.24 13.00
N GLU A 105 22.81 -8.14 12.86
CA GLU A 105 23.57 -8.60 11.67
C GLU A 105 22.98 -8.17 10.31
N GLY A 106 22.49 -6.93 10.20
CA GLY A 106 21.92 -6.42 8.95
C GLY A 106 20.46 -6.85 8.70
N PHE A 107 19.84 -7.57 9.62
CA PHE A 107 18.40 -7.79 9.64
C PHE A 107 17.72 -6.76 10.52
N VAL A 108 16.54 -6.31 10.11
CA VAL A 108 15.62 -5.50 10.92
C VAL A 108 14.28 -6.20 10.93
N TRP A 109 13.70 -6.38 12.11
CA TRP A 109 12.35 -6.93 12.23
C TRP A 109 11.53 -6.22 13.30
N PHE A 110 10.22 -6.28 13.14
CA PHE A 110 9.24 -5.73 14.07
C PHE A 110 7.89 -6.40 13.88
N GLU A 111 7.07 -6.35 14.92
CA GLU A 111 5.65 -6.63 14.84
C GLU A 111 4.93 -5.51 14.08
N SER A 112 3.90 -5.87 13.33
CA SER A 112 3.09 -4.94 12.57
C SER A 112 1.67 -5.48 12.47
N GLU A 113 0.70 -4.57 12.47
CA GLU A 113 -0.56 -4.90 11.82
C GLU A 113 -0.31 -4.93 10.31
N LEU A 114 -0.73 -6.02 9.66
CA LEU A 114 -0.50 -6.27 8.25
C LEU A 114 -1.83 -6.58 7.56
N LEU A 115 -1.98 -6.02 6.37
CA LEU A 115 -2.93 -6.53 5.39
C LEU A 115 -2.24 -6.84 4.07
N TYR A 116 -2.69 -7.91 3.42
CA TYR A 116 -2.14 -8.37 2.15
C TYR A 116 -3.25 -8.75 1.18
N THR A 117 -3.07 -8.39 -0.09
CA THR A 117 -3.91 -8.87 -1.17
C THR A 117 -3.14 -8.90 -2.50
N LEU A 118 -3.63 -9.70 -3.43
CA LEU A 118 -3.12 -9.84 -4.79
C LEU A 118 -4.15 -9.32 -5.78
N MET A 119 -3.70 -8.52 -6.74
CA MET A 119 -4.55 -7.96 -7.79
C MET A 119 -4.01 -8.35 -9.17
N ASN A 120 -4.86 -8.88 -10.05
CA ASN A 120 -4.48 -9.16 -11.42
C ASN A 120 -4.47 -7.87 -12.26
N THR A 121 -3.32 -7.52 -12.82
CA THR A 121 -3.09 -6.28 -13.58
C THR A 121 -3.68 -6.31 -14.99
N LYS A 122 -4.02 -7.49 -15.51
CA LYS A 122 -4.64 -7.70 -16.83
C LYS A 122 -6.16 -7.63 -16.79
N THR A 123 -6.78 -7.73 -15.61
CA THR A 123 -8.23 -7.63 -15.48
C THR A 123 -8.71 -6.23 -15.90
N THR A 124 -9.57 -6.17 -16.91
CA THR A 124 -10.18 -4.92 -17.39
C THR A 124 -11.55 -4.66 -16.78
N ASP A 125 -12.31 -5.73 -16.50
CA ASP A 125 -13.66 -5.63 -15.96
C ASP A 125 -13.65 -5.36 -14.45
N SER A 126 -14.73 -4.76 -13.94
CA SER A 126 -14.84 -4.49 -12.51
C SER A 126 -14.84 -5.79 -11.71
N VAL A 127 -13.90 -5.90 -10.77
CA VAL A 127 -13.76 -7.09 -9.92
C VAL A 127 -14.87 -7.15 -8.88
N PRO A 128 -15.69 -8.21 -8.82
CA PRO A 128 -16.85 -8.28 -7.95
C PRO A 128 -16.50 -8.55 -6.48
N SER A 129 -15.33 -9.14 -6.21
CA SER A 129 -14.88 -9.46 -4.85
C SER A 129 -13.36 -9.46 -4.73
N LEU A 130 -12.87 -9.20 -3.53
CA LEU A 130 -11.45 -9.18 -3.19
C LEU A 130 -11.26 -9.96 -1.89
N GLN A 131 -10.21 -10.76 -1.82
CA GLN A 131 -9.79 -11.39 -0.57
C GLN A 131 -8.61 -10.62 -0.01
N LEU A 132 -8.64 -10.34 1.29
CA LEU A 132 -7.51 -9.76 2.00
C LEU A 132 -7.18 -10.61 3.20
N LEU A 133 -5.90 -10.88 3.39
CA LEU A 133 -5.40 -11.37 4.66
C LEU A 133 -5.22 -10.19 5.61
N HIS A 134 -5.70 -10.30 6.84
CA HIS A 134 -5.50 -9.30 7.90
C HIS A 134 -4.97 -9.99 9.16
N CYS A 135 -3.85 -9.49 9.68
CA CYS A 135 -3.36 -9.87 11.00
C CYS A 135 -2.96 -8.63 11.80
N THR A 136 -3.34 -8.61 13.07
CA THR A 136 -3.04 -7.49 13.99
C THR A 136 -1.64 -7.57 14.58
N ASN A 137 -1.05 -8.77 14.58
CA ASN A 137 0.25 -9.12 15.15
C ASN A 137 1.11 -9.91 14.15
N GLY A 138 1.19 -9.40 12.92
CA GLY A 138 2.12 -9.92 11.92
C GLY A 138 3.57 -9.54 12.23
N THR A 139 4.50 -10.14 11.51
CA THR A 139 5.93 -9.84 11.59
C THR A 139 6.41 -9.32 10.24
N VAL A 140 7.16 -8.22 10.27
CA VAL A 140 7.93 -7.72 9.13
C VAL A 140 9.39 -8.01 9.41
N MET A 141 10.09 -8.60 8.46
CA MET A 141 11.54 -8.79 8.50
C MET A 141 12.14 -8.28 7.19
N ILE A 142 13.21 -7.50 7.32
CA ILE A 142 13.95 -6.91 6.21
C ILE A 142 15.40 -7.32 6.34
N ASP A 143 15.93 -7.96 5.31
CA ASP A 143 17.36 -8.10 5.11
C ASP A 143 17.87 -6.82 4.41
N VAL A 144 18.61 -6.00 5.14
CA VAL A 144 19.11 -4.71 4.66
C VAL A 144 20.18 -4.89 3.58
N ALA A 145 20.94 -5.98 3.62
CA ALA A 145 22.01 -6.24 2.65
C ALA A 145 21.43 -6.67 1.30
N THR A 146 20.47 -7.61 1.30
CA THR A 146 19.87 -8.13 0.07
C THR A 146 18.65 -7.33 -0.39
N GLN A 147 18.18 -6.36 0.40
CA GLN A 147 16.95 -5.62 0.14
C GLN A 147 15.76 -6.58 -0.02
N ALA A 148 15.70 -7.62 0.83
CA ALA A 148 14.61 -8.59 0.83
C ALA A 148 13.61 -8.26 1.93
N LEU A 149 12.32 -8.26 1.57
CA LEU A 149 11.20 -8.12 2.50
C LEU A 149 10.51 -9.46 2.68
N GLN A 150 10.37 -9.88 3.93
CA GLN A 150 9.57 -11.02 4.35
C GLN A 150 8.49 -10.55 5.32
N MET A 151 7.28 -11.05 5.13
CA MET A 151 6.15 -10.77 5.99
C MET A 151 5.47 -12.08 6.36
N GLY A 152 5.08 -12.18 7.63
CA GLY A 152 4.36 -13.33 8.15
C GLY A 152 3.14 -12.88 8.95
N CYS A 153 2.03 -13.59 8.78
CA CYS A 153 0.93 -13.54 9.73
C CYS A 153 0.95 -14.82 10.58
N PRO A 154 0.61 -14.75 11.87
CA PRO A 154 0.47 -15.93 12.71
C PRO A 154 -0.72 -16.80 12.26
N ALA A 155 -0.75 -18.04 12.73
CA ALA A 155 -1.87 -18.94 12.52
C ALA A 155 -3.16 -18.34 13.10
N GLY A 156 -4.26 -18.41 12.34
CA GLY A 156 -5.56 -17.86 12.75
C GLY A 156 -5.79 -16.39 12.36
N SER A 157 -4.96 -15.83 11.47
CA SER A 157 -5.24 -14.54 10.83
C SER A 157 -6.60 -14.54 10.13
N ALA A 158 -7.25 -13.38 10.12
CA ALA A 158 -8.57 -13.22 9.52
C ALA A 158 -8.43 -13.09 8.01
N GLU A 159 -9.23 -13.84 7.26
CA GLU A 159 -9.44 -13.60 5.84
C GLU A 159 -10.70 -12.74 5.68
N LEU A 160 -10.52 -11.54 5.16
CA LEU A 160 -11.60 -10.62 4.84
C LEU A 160 -12.13 -10.94 3.43
N LYS A 161 -13.39 -11.34 3.35
CA LYS A 161 -14.07 -11.68 2.09
C LYS A 161 -14.89 -10.48 1.64
N MET A 162 -14.21 -9.56 0.96
CA MET A 162 -14.77 -8.27 0.56
C MET A 162 -15.59 -8.39 -0.72
N VAL A 163 -16.88 -8.07 -0.66
CA VAL A 163 -17.76 -8.03 -1.84
C VAL A 163 -17.97 -6.59 -2.27
N ARG A 164 -17.83 -6.30 -3.57
CA ARG A 164 -18.03 -4.96 -4.12
C ARG A 164 -19.45 -4.48 -3.84
N LEU A 165 -19.58 -3.26 -3.34
CA LEU A 165 -20.84 -2.57 -3.26
C LEU A 165 -21.23 -2.08 -4.66
N GLN A 166 -22.45 -2.39 -5.09
CA GLN A 166 -22.99 -1.80 -6.32
C GLN A 166 -23.18 -0.30 -6.07
N ASN A 167 -22.49 0.51 -6.86
CA ASN A 167 -22.76 1.94 -6.96
C ASN A 167 -23.92 2.17 -7.92
#